data_AF-X1NUP3-F1
#
_entry.id   AF-X1NUP3-F1
#
_cell.length_a   1.000
_cell.length_b   1.000
_cell.length_c   1.000
_cell.angle_alpha   90.00
_cell.angle_beta   90.00
_cell.angle_gamma   90.00
#
_symmetry.space_group_name_H-M   'P 1'
#
loop_
_entity.id
_entity.type
_entity.pdbx_description
1 polymer ?
#
loop_
_entity_poly.entity_id
_entity_poly.type
_entity_poly.pdbx_seq_one_letter_code
_entity_poly.pdbx_strand_id
1 'polypeptide(L)' 'MAKQIEYDEAARKKLKIGADKLANAVKVTLGPKGRNVVLDKGFGAPTITNDGVTIAKRS' A
#
# COMPACT_ATOMS: atom_id res chain seq x y z
N MET A 1 -23.33 -10.68 10.03
CA MET A 1 -22.04 -11.40 9.87
C MET A 1 -21.32 -11.36 11.22
N ALA A 2 -20.81 -12.50 11.71
CA ALA A 2 -20.13 -12.54 13.02
C ALA A 2 -18.68 -12.00 12.91
N LYS A 3 -18.13 -11.52 14.03
CA LYS A 3 -16.75 -11.01 14.07
C LYS A 3 -15.75 -12.18 14.07
N GLN A 4 -14.68 -12.06 13.28
CA GLN A 4 -13.49 -12.89 13.44
C GLN A 4 -12.57 -12.24 14.48
N ILE A 5 -12.10 -13.03 15.44
CA ILE A 5 -11.15 -12.59 16.47
C ILE A 5 -9.95 -13.52 16.39
N GLU A 6 -8.79 -12.94 16.15
CA GLU A 6 -7.51 -13.65 16.04
C GLU A 6 -6.51 -13.08 17.03
N TYR A 7 -5.62 -13.94 17.53
CA TYR A 7 -4.69 -13.62 18.60
C TYR A 7 -3.24 -13.92 18.19
N ASP A 8 -2.32 -13.46 19.04
CA ASP A 8 -0.90 -13.78 19.01
C ASP A 8 -0.23 -13.62 17.64
N GLU A 9 0.53 -14.62 17.22
CA GLU A 9 1.35 -14.57 16.03
C GLU A 9 0.50 -14.56 14.75
N ALA A 10 -0.64 -15.26 14.75
CA ALA A 10 -1.54 -15.27 13.60
C ALA A 10 -2.04 -13.85 13.28
N ALA A 11 -2.49 -13.12 14.31
CA ALA A 11 -2.92 -11.72 14.16
C ALA A 11 -1.75 -10.82 13.71
N ARG A 12 -0.59 -10.92 14.36
CA ARG A 12 0.59 -10.11 14.00
C ARG A 12 1.08 -10.37 12.58
N LYS A 13 1.05 -11.63 12.12
CA LYS A 13 1.47 -12.00 10.77
C LYS A 13 0.55 -11.39 9.71
N LYS A 14 -0.77 -11.39 9.94
CA LYS A 14 -1.72 -10.73 9.02
C LYS A 14 -1.52 -9.22 8.97
N LEU A 15 -1.32 -8.56 10.12
CA LEU A 15 -1.01 -7.14 10.16
C LEU A 15 0.30 -6.81 9.43
N LYS A 16 1.34 -7.62 9.66
CA LYS A 16 2.64 -7.45 9.01
C LYS A 16 2.52 -7.56 7.48
N ILE A 17 1.77 -8.52 6.96
CA ILE A 17 1.56 -8.67 5.51
C ILE A 17 0.94 -7.39 4.92
N GLY A 18 -0.07 -6.82 5.59
CA GLY A 18 -0.69 -5.56 5.15
C GLY A 18 0.29 -4.37 5.20
N ALA A 19 1.03 -4.24 6.30
CA ALA A 19 2.04 -3.20 6.47
C ALA A 19 3.16 -3.30 5.43
N ASP A 20 3.67 -4.52 5.17
CA ASP A 20 4.72 -4.79 4.19
C ASP A 20 4.22 -4.46 2.77
N LYS A 21 2.97 -4.81 2.44
CA LYS A 21 2.35 -4.47 1.14
C LYS A 21 2.36 -2.95 0.92
N LEU A 22 1.88 -2.19 1.90
CA LEU A 22 1.84 -0.72 1.84
C LEU A 22 3.25 -0.13 1.76
N ALA A 23 4.14 -0.56 2.64
CA ALA A 23 5.51 -0.05 2.71
C ALA A 23 6.29 -0.31 1.42
N ASN A 24 6.13 -1.50 0.83
CA ASN A 24 6.79 -1.86 -0.43
C ASN A 24 6.31 -0.99 -1.60
N ALA A 25 5.03 -0.61 -1.62
CA ALA A 25 4.49 0.28 -2.65
C ALA A 25 4.98 1.72 -2.50
N VAL A 26 5.10 2.23 -1.27
CA VAL A 26 5.48 3.63 -1.02
C VAL A 26 6.99 3.84 -1.08
N LYS A 27 7.79 2.90 -0.55
CA LYS A 27 9.24 3.10 -0.38
C LYS A 27 10.00 3.37 -1.68
N VAL A 28 9.47 2.91 -2.83
CA VAL A 28 10.11 3.11 -4.13
C VAL A 28 10.14 4.58 -4.56
N THR A 29 9.30 5.43 -3.95
CA THR A 29 9.21 6.86 -4.29
C THR A 29 10.08 7.75 -3.41
N LEU A 30 10.79 7.19 -2.44
CA LEU A 30 11.56 7.96 -1.46
C LEU A 30 12.85 8.52 -2.06
N GLY A 31 13.11 9.79 -1.71
CA GLY A 31 14.34 10.50 -2.05
C GLY A 31 14.36 11.06 -3.47
N PRO A 32 15.44 11.79 -3.82
CA PRO A 32 15.54 12.50 -5.10
C PRO A 32 15.62 11.58 -6.33
N LYS A 33 15.90 10.28 -6.12
CA LYS A 33 15.90 9.24 -7.17
C LYS A 33 14.71 8.29 -7.04
N GLY A 34 13.65 8.71 -6.34
CA GLY A 34 12.40 7.98 -6.22
C GLY A 34 11.79 7.70 -7.59
N ARG A 35 11.15 6.53 -7.73
CA ARG A 35 10.47 6.10 -8.95
C ARG A 35 8.99 6.46 -8.91
N ASN A 36 8.39 6.52 -10.08
CA ASN A 36 6.95 6.69 -10.21
C ASN A 36 6.22 5.36 -9.99
N VAL A 37 5.04 5.45 -9.38
CA VAL A 37 4.07 4.36 -9.24
C VAL A 37 2.87 4.67 -10.13
N VAL A 38 2.34 3.63 -10.77
CA VAL A 38 1.13 3.70 -11.58
C VAL A 38 -0.05 3.23 -10.75
N LEU A 39 -1.03 4.11 -10.58
CA LEU A 39 -2.27 3.85 -9.87
C LEU A 39 -3.38 3.74 -10.90
N ASP A 40 -4.01 2.57 -10.95
CA ASP A 40 -5.15 2.33 -11.82
C ASP A 40 -6.33 3.25 -11.44
N LYS A 41 -7.05 3.68 -12.47
CA LYS A 41 -8.30 4.42 -12.36
C LYS A 41 -9.33 3.58 -13.09
N GLY A 42 -10.38 3.15 -12.39
CA GLY A 42 -11.42 2.28 -12.97
C GLY A 42 -12.06 2.82 -14.25
N PHE A 43 -11.91 4.12 -14.55
CA PHE A 43 -12.20 4.72 -15.85
C PHE A 43 -11.13 5.75 -16.24
N GLY A 44 -10.83 5.85 -17.53
CA GLY A 44 -9.87 6.80 -18.09
C GLY A 44 -8.41 6.35 -17.98
N ALA A 45 -7.48 7.29 -18.14
CA ALA A 45 -6.05 7.01 -18.05
C ALA A 45 -5.59 6.81 -16.59
N PRO A 46 -4.60 5.94 -16.33
CA PRO A 46 -4.05 5.71 -15.00
C PRO A 46 -3.33 6.95 -14.47
N THR A 47 -3.15 7.03 -13.15
CA THR A 47 -2.38 8.11 -12.51
C THR A 47 -0.95 7.66 -12.29
N ILE A 48 0.01 8.45 -12.78
CA ILE A 48 1.44 8.20 -12.55
C ILE A 48 1.93 9.24 -11.53
N THR A 49 2.47 8.81 -10.39
CA THR A 49 2.90 9.71 -9.31
C THR A 49 4.08 9.15 -8.52
N ASN A 50 4.89 10.03 -7.95
CA ASN A 50 5.91 9.70 -6.93
C ASN A 50 5.51 10.19 -5.53
N ASP A 51 4.32 10.75 -5.35
CA ASP A 51 3.82 11.17 -4.04
C ASP A 51 3.41 9.95 -3.20
N GLY A 52 4.20 9.65 -2.17
CA GLY A 52 3.96 8.55 -1.25
C GLY A 52 2.61 8.64 -0.51
N VAL A 53 2.09 9.85 -0.26
CA VAL A 53 0.81 10.03 0.43
C VAL A 53 -0.35 9.61 -0.47
N THR A 54 -0.33 9.99 -1.74
CA THR A 54 -1.33 9.58 -2.72
C THR A 54 -1.32 8.07 -2.94
N ILE A 55 -0.14 7.44 -2.98
CA ILE A 55 0.00 5.98 -3.14
C ILE A 55 -0.57 5.24 -1.92
N ALA A 56 -0.26 5.73 -0.71
CA ALA A 56 -0.72 5.10 0.53
C ALA A 56 -2.25 5.08 0.66
N LYS A 57 -2.93 6.14 0.19
CA LYS A 57 -4.41 6.23 0.21
C LYS A 57 -5.11 5.24 -0.74
N ARG A 58 -4.38 4.59 -1.65
CA ARG A 58 -4.93 3.71 -2.70
C ARG A 58 -4.50 2.24 -2.55
N SER A 59 -3.68 1.90 -1.56
CA SER A 59 -2.98 0.59 -1.42
C SER A 59 -3.61 -0.37 -0.42
#